data_AF-H6LIV7-F1
#
_entry.id   AF-H6LIV7-F1
#
_cell.length_a   1.000
_cell.length_b   1.000
_cell.length_c   1.000
_cell.angle_alpha   90.00
_cell.angle_beta   90.00
_cell.angle_gamma   90.00
#
_symmetry.space_group_name_H-M   'P 1'
#
loop_
_entity.id
_entity.type
_entity.pdbx_description
1 polymer ?
#
loop_
_entity_poly.entity_id
_entity_poly.type
_entity_poly.pdbx_seq_one_letter_code
_entity_poly.pdbx_strand_id
1 'polypeptide(L)'
;MAERRMFAKTIIDSDAFLDMPLSAQALYFHLCMRADDEGFINSPKKIQRIIGCKDDDFKLLLAKSYVIVFETGVIVIKHWKMHNYIRKDRLTTTVYQEERALLEEKPNGAYTVDQRGNCDTKPKNNNQKNQFTACQPYVSQMSDVCQPNDGIGKVRLGKGSIGEVSIDIVPGADASAHEPANTPIVIKLPLVDKTNYSVIQSQVDEWSELYPAVNVIQELRKMRGWLDANPKNRKTKGGIKRFIANWLAREQDKGCRGGSYSGYDAHKNKATSNQPYVYDGSFNPEDSL
;
A
#
# COMPACT_ATOMS: atom_id res chain seq x y z
N MET A 1 -13.57 8.17 9.81
CA MET A 1 -12.97 6.99 9.14
C MET A 1 -12.14 6.25 10.16
N ALA A 2 -12.13 4.91 10.15
CA ALA A 2 -11.25 4.16 11.04
C ALA A 2 -9.79 4.29 10.57
N GLU A 3 -8.90 4.68 11.48
CA GLU A 3 -7.46 4.66 11.24
C GLU A 3 -6.95 3.22 11.29
N ARG A 4 -6.25 2.79 10.24
CA ARG A 4 -5.64 1.46 10.18
C ARG A 4 -4.14 1.61 10.39
N ARG A 5 -3.60 0.90 11.39
CA ARG A 5 -2.16 0.83 11.65
C ARG A 5 -1.67 -0.57 11.24
N MET A 6 -0.60 -0.62 10.45
CA MET A 6 0.07 -1.84 10.02
C MET A 6 1.37 -2.02 10.81
N PHE A 7 1.82 -3.26 10.92
CA PHE A 7 3.09 -3.61 11.57
C PHE A 7 3.95 -4.42 10.61
N ALA A 8 5.24 -4.09 10.60
CA ALA A 8 6.23 -4.76 9.77
C ALA A 8 6.74 -5.99 10.51
N LYS A 9 6.45 -7.18 9.95
CA LYS A 9 6.91 -8.47 10.48
C LYS A 9 8.41 -8.51 10.73
N THR A 10 9.19 -7.90 9.84
CA THR A 10 10.66 -7.81 9.96
C THR A 10 11.15 -7.16 11.26
N ILE A 11 10.32 -6.33 11.90
CA ILE A 11 10.67 -5.66 13.16
C ILE A 11 10.10 -6.45 14.34
N ILE A 12 8.84 -6.84 14.28
CA ILE A 12 8.15 -7.51 15.38
C ILE A 12 8.60 -8.96 15.58
N ASP A 13 9.07 -9.61 14.50
CA ASP A 13 9.60 -10.98 14.54
C ASP A 13 11.14 -10.98 14.66
N SER A 14 11.76 -9.82 14.91
CA SER A 14 13.21 -9.75 15.12
C SER A 14 13.58 -10.24 16.52
N ASP A 15 14.70 -10.95 16.65
CA ASP A 15 15.19 -11.45 17.94
C ASP A 15 15.31 -10.33 18.97
N ALA A 16 15.82 -9.17 18.55
CA ALA A 16 15.93 -7.99 19.43
C ALA A 16 14.58 -7.53 20.00
N PHE A 17 13.48 -7.71 19.27
CA PHE A 17 12.12 -7.40 19.74
C PHE A 17 11.58 -8.52 20.63
N LEU A 18 11.70 -9.77 20.19
CA LEU A 18 11.18 -10.95 20.89
C LEU A 18 11.88 -11.20 22.23
N ASP A 19 13.14 -10.80 22.36
CA ASP A 19 13.91 -10.85 23.62
C ASP A 19 13.40 -9.87 24.70
N MET A 20 12.52 -8.91 24.34
CA MET A 20 11.95 -7.98 25.31
C MET A 20 10.80 -8.63 26.09
N PRO A 21 10.53 -8.21 27.35
CA PRO A 21 9.39 -8.70 28.10
C PRO A 21 8.07 -8.34 27.39
N LEU A 22 7.05 -9.19 27.54
CA LEU A 22 5.74 -9.02 26.90
C LEU A 22 5.09 -7.66 27.26
N SER A 23 5.35 -7.13 28.45
CA SER A 23 4.91 -5.79 28.87
C SER A 23 5.50 -4.68 28.01
N ALA A 24 6.79 -4.74 27.67
CA ALA A 24 7.45 -3.78 26.78
C ALA A 24 7.00 -3.94 25.33
N GLN A 25 6.82 -5.18 24.86
CA GLN A 25 6.26 -5.45 23.53
C GLN A 25 4.85 -4.87 23.39
N ALA A 26 3.97 -5.13 24.38
CA ALA A 26 2.62 -4.58 24.42
C ALA A 26 2.64 -3.04 24.43
N LEU A 27 3.50 -2.43 25.25
CA LEU A 27 3.67 -0.97 25.28
C LEU A 27 3.99 -0.42 23.89
N TYR A 28 4.92 -1.05 23.18
CA TYR A 28 5.29 -0.64 21.83
C TYR A 28 4.10 -0.68 20.86
N PHE A 29 3.33 -1.77 20.84
CA PHE A 29 2.14 -1.89 20.00
C PHE A 29 1.11 -0.82 20.32
N HIS A 30 0.86 -0.55 21.60
CA HIS A 30 -0.11 0.44 22.04
C HIS A 30 0.31 1.89 21.74
N LEU A 31 1.61 2.18 21.79
CA LEU A 31 2.17 3.44 21.33
C LEU A 31 1.91 3.58 19.82
N CYS A 32 2.22 2.56 19.03
CA CYS A 32 1.99 2.57 17.57
C CYS A 32 0.51 2.73 17.18
N MET A 33 -0.40 2.17 17.97
CA MET A 33 -1.84 2.32 17.72
C MET A 33 -2.37 3.74 17.96
N ARG A 34 -1.69 4.54 18.78
CA ARG A 34 -2.12 5.87 19.23
C ARG A 34 -1.27 7.02 18.68
N ALA A 35 -0.28 6.70 17.87
CA ALA A 35 0.58 7.70 17.25
C ALA A 35 -0.10 8.36 16.05
N ASP A 36 0.28 9.60 15.79
CA ASP A 36 -0.15 10.38 14.64
C ASP A 36 0.42 9.80 13.33
N ASP A 37 0.03 10.33 12.18
CA ASP A 37 0.44 9.82 10.87
C ASP A 37 1.96 9.88 10.59
N GLU A 38 2.69 10.69 11.35
CA GLU A 38 4.16 10.75 11.31
C GLU A 38 4.85 9.96 12.44
N GLY A 39 4.07 9.36 13.34
CA GLY A 39 4.57 8.50 14.42
C GLY A 39 4.81 9.23 15.75
N PHE A 40 4.30 10.46 15.89
CA PHE A 40 4.45 11.29 17.08
C PHE A 40 3.37 10.99 18.12
N ILE A 41 3.75 11.12 19.40
CA ILE A 41 2.87 10.88 20.55
C ILE A 41 3.16 11.92 21.61
N ASN A 42 2.12 12.67 22.01
CA ASN A 42 2.21 13.70 23.05
C ASN A 42 2.24 13.13 24.48
N SER A 43 1.57 11.98 24.70
CA SER A 43 1.27 11.49 26.07
C SER A 43 1.72 10.04 26.32
N PRO A 44 3.04 9.73 26.23
CA PRO A 44 3.56 8.38 26.44
C PRO A 44 3.24 7.82 27.83
N LYS A 45 3.37 8.65 28.88
CA LYS A 45 3.08 8.26 30.27
C LYS A 45 1.60 7.91 30.50
N LYS A 46 0.68 8.55 29.76
CA LYS A 46 -0.74 8.22 29.82
C LYS A 46 -0.99 6.83 29.24
N ILE A 47 -0.40 6.53 28.10
CA ILE A 47 -0.52 5.22 27.43
C ILE A 47 0.08 4.12 28.32
N GLN A 48 1.26 4.37 28.89
CA GLN A 48 1.90 3.47 29.83
C GLN A 48 1.00 3.14 31.04
N ARG A 49 0.36 4.16 31.63
CA ARG A 49 -0.60 3.98 32.74
C ARG A 49 -1.84 3.19 32.33
N ILE A 50 -2.37 3.40 31.11
CA ILE A 50 -3.55 2.67 30.61
C ILE A 50 -3.26 1.17 30.48
N ILE A 51 -2.04 0.80 30.07
CA ILE A 51 -1.65 -0.60 29.87
C ILE A 51 -1.20 -1.24 31.20
N GLY A 52 -0.71 -0.41 32.14
CA GLY A 52 -0.14 -0.90 33.40
C GLY A 52 1.31 -1.36 33.28
N CYS A 53 2.07 -0.82 32.32
CA CYS A 53 3.49 -1.16 32.14
C CYS A 53 4.38 -0.43 33.15
N LYS A 54 5.50 -1.07 33.51
CA LYS A 54 6.49 -0.47 34.43
C LYS A 54 7.34 0.57 33.71
N ASP A 55 7.93 1.49 34.46
CA ASP A 55 8.85 2.50 33.89
C ASP A 55 10.07 1.85 33.22
N ASP A 56 10.50 0.68 33.71
CA ASP A 56 11.61 -0.07 33.14
C ASP A 56 11.29 -0.61 31.73
N ASP A 57 10.04 -0.95 31.44
CA ASP A 57 9.61 -1.34 30.08
C ASP A 57 9.80 -0.19 29.10
N PHE A 58 9.45 1.04 29.52
CA PHE A 58 9.62 2.24 28.71
C PHE A 58 11.10 2.59 28.51
N LYS A 59 11.91 2.51 29.57
CA LYS A 59 13.37 2.68 29.48
C LYS A 59 14.00 1.65 28.57
N LEU A 60 13.51 0.41 28.56
CA LEU A 60 14.01 -0.63 27.67
C LEU A 60 13.74 -0.31 26.20
N LEU A 61 12.55 0.21 25.87
CA LEU A 61 12.24 0.68 24.52
C LEU A 61 13.15 1.83 24.08
N LEU A 62 13.51 2.73 24.99
CA LEU A 62 14.48 3.80 24.73
C LEU A 62 15.89 3.23 24.53
N ALA A 63 16.35 2.34 25.42
CA ALA A 63 17.67 1.73 25.37
C ALA A 63 17.88 0.90 24.08
N LYS A 64 16.87 0.14 23.65
CA LYS A 64 16.88 -0.59 22.38
C LYS A 64 16.54 0.30 21.17
N SER A 65 16.39 1.61 21.36
CA SER A 65 16.11 2.61 20.31
C SER A 65 14.83 2.33 19.50
N TYR A 66 13.77 1.79 20.10
CA TYR A 66 12.47 1.67 19.43
C TYR A 66 11.68 2.99 19.43
N VAL A 67 11.97 3.85 20.41
CA VAL A 67 11.34 5.15 20.63
C VAL A 67 12.44 6.20 20.79
N ILE A 68 12.21 7.40 20.25
CA ILE A 68 13.05 8.58 20.46
C ILE A 68 12.23 9.58 21.30
N VAL A 69 12.84 10.11 22.35
CA VAL A 69 12.21 11.07 23.28
C VAL A 69 12.83 12.44 23.05
N PHE A 70 11.99 13.47 23.02
CA PHE A 70 12.40 14.88 22.95
C PHE A 70 12.34 15.55 24.32
N GLU A 71 13.02 16.68 24.47
CA GLU A 71 13.02 17.48 25.70
C GLU A 71 11.63 18.01 26.06
N THR A 72 10.78 18.24 25.05
CA THR A 72 9.38 18.65 25.21
C THR A 72 8.50 17.55 25.85
N GLY A 73 9.01 16.33 25.97
CA GLY A 73 8.27 15.17 26.49
C GLY A 73 7.45 14.42 25.44
N VAL A 74 7.42 14.94 24.20
CA VAL A 74 6.89 14.25 23.03
C VAL A 74 7.83 13.12 22.64
N ILE A 75 7.27 12.04 22.11
CA ILE A 75 8.06 10.92 21.60
C ILE A 75 7.70 10.62 20.15
N VAL A 76 8.64 10.02 19.44
CA VAL A 76 8.43 9.50 18.09
C VAL A 76 8.84 8.03 18.00
N ILE A 77 8.06 7.24 17.28
CA ILE A 77 8.38 5.83 17.02
C ILE A 77 9.43 5.77 15.91
N LYS A 78 10.60 5.21 16.20
CA LYS A 78 11.73 5.19 15.27
C LYS A 78 11.42 4.55 13.93
N HIS A 79 10.72 3.42 13.95
CA HIS A 79 10.44 2.61 12.76
C HIS A 79 9.07 2.88 12.14
N TRP A 80 8.49 4.05 12.39
CA TRP A 80 7.10 4.34 12.01
C TRP A 80 6.84 4.17 10.52
N LYS A 81 7.70 4.72 9.64
CA LYS A 81 7.51 4.61 8.18
C LYS A 81 7.70 3.19 7.65
N MET A 82 8.41 2.34 8.38
CA MET A 82 8.54 0.91 8.06
C MET A 82 7.25 0.17 8.35
N HIS A 83 6.57 0.55 9.44
CA HIS A 83 5.28 0.00 9.83
C HIS A 83 4.14 0.52 8.96
N ASN A 84 4.11 1.83 8.72
CA ASN A 84 2.98 2.52 8.10
C ASN A 84 3.46 3.34 6.90
N TYR A 85 3.14 2.83 5.71
CA TYR A 85 3.23 3.62 4.49
C TYR A 85 1.90 4.34 4.21
N ILE A 86 1.85 5.63 4.52
CA ILE A 86 0.70 6.50 4.25
C ILE A 86 0.96 7.27 2.96
N ARG A 87 -0.06 7.35 2.10
CA ARG A 87 0.02 8.12 0.85
C ARG A 87 -0.01 9.62 1.16
N LYS A 88 0.78 10.40 0.42
CA LYS A 88 0.96 11.85 0.64
C LYS A 88 -0.34 12.65 0.59
N ASP A 89 -1.32 12.21 -0.19
CA ASP A 89 -2.63 12.85 -0.33
C ASP A 89 -3.50 12.77 0.93
N ARG A 90 -3.23 11.80 1.80
CA ARG A 90 -3.98 11.56 3.05
C ARG A 90 -3.13 11.83 4.30
N LEU A 91 -1.87 12.23 4.12
CA LEU A 91 -0.97 12.44 5.23
C LEU A 91 -1.36 13.71 5.98
N THR A 92 -1.66 13.56 7.27
CA THR A 92 -1.83 14.70 8.16
C THR A 92 -0.47 15.05 8.76
N THR A 93 -0.01 16.28 8.55
CA THR A 93 1.28 16.72 9.12
C THR A 93 1.18 16.82 10.64
N THR A 94 2.25 16.46 11.34
CA THR A 94 2.31 16.56 12.80
C THR A 94 2.15 18.00 13.31
N VAL A 95 1.66 18.18 14.53
CA VAL A 95 1.71 19.49 15.21
C VAL A 95 3.13 19.81 15.69
N TYR A 96 3.95 18.78 15.91
CA TYR A 96 5.31 18.83 16.44
C TYR A 96 6.37 19.10 15.36
N GLN A 97 6.26 20.23 14.67
CA GLN A 97 7.11 20.57 13.52
C GLN A 97 8.57 20.79 13.92
N GLU A 98 8.82 21.34 15.11
CA GLU A 98 10.17 21.59 15.61
C GLU A 98 10.91 20.28 15.88
N GLU A 99 10.26 19.36 16.58
CA GLU A 99 10.80 18.02 16.84
C GLU A 99 10.97 17.22 15.54
N ARG A 100 10.07 17.41 14.57
CA ARG A 100 10.16 16.80 13.25
C ARG A 100 11.39 17.27 12.47
N ALA A 101 11.76 18.55 12.57
CA ALA A 101 12.92 19.12 11.90
C ALA A 101 14.25 18.59 12.45
N LEU A 102 14.27 18.14 13.71
CA LEU A 102 15.44 17.51 14.35
C LEU A 102 15.70 16.07 13.89
N LEU A 103 14.73 15.46 13.18
CA LEU A 103 14.82 14.09 12.70
C LEU A 103 15.27 14.02 11.25
N GLU A 104 16.26 13.17 11.01
CA GLU A 104 16.62 12.69 9.68
C GLU A 104 15.96 11.34 9.39
N GLU A 105 15.56 11.16 8.14
CA GLU A 105 15.03 9.90 7.63
C GLU A 105 16.10 9.12 6.88
N LYS A 106 16.40 7.93 7.38
CA LYS A 106 17.28 7.00 6.68
C LYS A 106 16.59 6.39 5.46
N PRO A 107 17.36 5.91 4.47
CA PRO A 107 16.79 5.24 3.28
C PRO A 107 15.96 4.00 3.63
N ASN A 108 16.20 3.38 4.79
CA ASN A 108 15.42 2.26 5.31
C ASN A 108 14.09 2.67 5.97
N GLY A 109 13.78 3.97 6.08
CA GLY A 109 12.58 4.50 6.72
C GLY A 109 12.64 4.63 8.24
N ALA A 110 13.80 4.42 8.86
CA ALA A 110 13.98 4.68 10.29
C ALA A 110 14.32 6.16 10.53
N TYR A 111 13.73 6.74 11.58
CA TYR A 111 14.11 8.06 12.07
C TYR A 111 15.42 8.01 12.85
N THR A 112 16.23 9.06 12.74
CA THR A 112 17.39 9.30 13.58
C THR A 112 17.49 10.77 13.94
N VAL A 113 17.96 11.08 15.13
CA VAL A 113 18.24 12.47 15.52
C VAL A 113 19.55 12.89 14.87
N ASP A 114 19.58 14.04 14.21
CA ASP A 114 20.80 14.60 13.60
C ASP A 114 21.74 15.12 14.71
N GLN A 115 22.51 14.24 15.32
CA GLN A 115 23.49 14.61 16.35
C GLN A 115 24.79 15.11 15.70
N ARG A 116 24.76 16.23 14.97
CA ARG A 116 26.00 16.95 14.56
C ARG A 116 26.69 17.69 15.70
N GLY A 117 26.21 17.55 16.94
CA GLY A 117 26.72 18.25 18.12
C GLY A 117 27.12 17.36 19.30
N ASN A 118 27.17 16.04 19.16
CA ASN A 118 27.68 15.18 20.24
C ASN A 118 28.39 13.94 19.68
N CYS A 119 29.64 14.13 19.28
CA CYS A 119 30.60 13.03 19.20
C CYS A 119 31.69 13.25 20.26
N ASP A 120 31.70 12.36 21.25
CA ASP A 120 32.86 12.09 22.07
C ASP A 120 34.07 11.83 21.16
N THR A 121 34.94 12.83 21.02
CA THR A 121 36.26 12.63 20.44
C THR A 121 37.10 11.85 21.45
N LYS A 122 37.09 10.52 21.33
CA LYS A 122 38.24 9.75 21.80
C LYS A 122 39.44 10.17 20.94
N PRO A 123 40.53 10.70 21.51
CA PRO A 123 41.69 11.08 20.73
C PRO A 123 42.33 9.81 20.16
N LYS A 124 42.40 9.70 18.83
CA LYS A 124 43.30 8.77 18.17
C LYS A 124 44.72 9.29 18.39
N ASN A 125 45.43 8.74 19.38
CA ASN A 125 46.86 8.95 19.49
C ASN A 125 47.57 8.00 18.53
N ASN A 126 47.99 8.53 17.38
CA ASN A 126 48.91 7.88 16.47
C ASN A 126 50.31 7.95 17.08
N ASN A 127 50.89 6.82 17.50
CA ASN A 127 52.34 6.61 17.53
C ASN A 127 52.68 5.17 17.90
N GLN A 128 53.09 4.36 16.92
CA GLN A 128 54.40 3.70 16.96
C GLN A 128 54.73 3.04 15.61
N LYS A 129 55.90 3.42 15.11
CA LYS A 129 56.56 2.89 13.91
C LYS A 129 57.12 1.49 14.18
N ASN A 130 57.02 0.65 13.14
CA ASN A 130 57.93 -0.41 12.67
C ASN A 130 58.72 -1.25 13.69
N GLN A 131 58.62 -2.57 13.53
CA GLN A 131 59.83 -3.38 13.33
C GLN A 131 59.55 -4.67 12.55
N PHE A 132 60.48 -4.94 11.64
CA PHE A 132 60.57 -6.01 10.67
C PHE A 132 60.66 -7.41 11.30
N THR A 133 60.09 -8.44 10.65
CA THR A 133 60.87 -9.64 10.27
C THR A 133 60.17 -10.46 9.18
N ALA A 134 60.98 -10.89 8.20
CA ALA A 134 60.69 -11.85 7.12
C ALA A 134 60.33 -13.25 7.67
N CYS A 135 59.66 -14.17 6.97
CA CYS A 135 60.05 -14.82 5.72
C CYS A 135 58.84 -15.42 4.97
N GLN A 136 58.96 -15.45 3.64
CA GLN A 136 58.04 -15.96 2.61
C GLN A 136 58.12 -17.51 2.42
N PRO A 137 57.66 -18.11 1.30
CA PRO A 137 56.32 -18.20 0.68
C PRO A 137 55.91 -19.66 0.35
N TYR A 138 54.66 -19.91 -0.08
CA TYR A 138 54.38 -20.97 -1.06
C TYR A 138 53.55 -20.42 -2.21
N VAL A 139 54.04 -20.68 -3.41
CA VAL A 139 53.60 -20.12 -4.69
C VAL A 139 52.64 -21.11 -5.35
N SER A 140 51.48 -20.63 -5.82
CA SER A 140 50.91 -21.18 -7.05
C SER A 140 50.24 -20.07 -7.85
N GLN A 141 50.77 -19.91 -9.04
CA GLN A 141 50.38 -19.04 -10.14
C GLN A 141 49.04 -19.59 -10.71
N MET A 142 48.11 -18.79 -11.22
CA MET A 142 48.15 -18.29 -12.59
C MET A 142 47.19 -17.09 -12.80
N SER A 143 47.71 -16.15 -13.59
CA SER A 143 47.20 -14.98 -14.36
C SER A 143 45.89 -15.20 -15.15
N ASP A 144 45.14 -14.21 -15.66
CA ASP A 144 45.23 -12.74 -15.72
C ASP A 144 43.85 -12.18 -16.18
N VAL A 145 43.49 -10.96 -15.73
CA VAL A 145 42.73 -9.90 -16.46
C VAL A 145 41.21 -10.14 -16.70
N CYS A 146 40.23 -9.27 -16.35
CA CYS A 146 40.06 -7.83 -16.61
C CYS A 146 39.14 -7.14 -15.57
N GLN A 147 39.57 -5.96 -15.13
CA GLN A 147 38.92 -4.66 -14.92
C GLN A 147 37.45 -4.46 -14.42
N PRO A 148 37.23 -3.41 -13.59
CA PRO A 148 35.92 -2.96 -13.10
C PRO A 148 35.26 -1.93 -14.03
N ASN A 149 33.95 -2.08 -14.26
CA ASN A 149 33.15 -1.08 -14.99
C ASN A 149 32.55 -0.05 -14.02
N ASP A 150 33.16 1.13 -13.99
CA ASP A 150 32.50 2.40 -13.73
C ASP A 150 31.72 2.84 -14.99
N GLY A 151 30.59 3.54 -14.84
CA GLY A 151 29.87 4.07 -16.00
C GLY A 151 28.57 4.80 -15.75
N ILE A 152 28.68 6.02 -15.23
CA ILE A 152 27.66 7.08 -15.27
C ILE A 152 27.42 7.50 -16.75
N GLY A 153 26.18 7.85 -17.14
CA GLY A 153 26.01 8.60 -18.40
C GLY A 153 24.58 8.86 -18.87
N LYS A 154 24.08 10.07 -18.60
CA LYS A 154 23.02 10.70 -19.40
C LYS A 154 23.58 11.12 -20.76
N VAL A 155 22.84 10.95 -21.87
CA VAL A 155 23.04 11.75 -23.09
C VAL A 155 21.70 12.08 -23.76
N ARG A 156 21.61 13.35 -24.21
CA ARG A 156 20.54 13.95 -25.01
C ARG A 156 20.91 13.92 -26.50
N LEU A 157 19.87 13.91 -27.34
CA LEU A 157 19.74 14.58 -28.67
C LEU A 157 20.71 14.22 -29.82
N GLY A 158 20.13 13.86 -30.97
CA GLY A 158 20.77 13.93 -32.28
C GLY A 158 19.78 13.77 -33.42
N LYS A 159 19.50 14.88 -34.13
CA LYS A 159 18.82 14.95 -35.43
C LYS A 159 19.68 14.32 -36.53
N GLY A 160 19.06 13.69 -37.52
CA GLY A 160 19.68 13.32 -38.79
C GLY A 160 18.62 13.14 -39.85
N SER A 161 18.66 13.99 -40.88
CA SER A 161 17.77 14.05 -42.04
C SER A 161 18.61 13.71 -43.27
N ILE A 162 18.33 12.61 -43.96
CA ILE A 162 18.80 12.25 -45.33
C ILE A 162 17.90 11.08 -45.74
N GLY A 163 17.30 10.94 -46.92
CA GLY A 163 17.26 11.69 -48.17
C GLY A 163 16.34 10.89 -49.10
N GLU A 164 15.80 11.59 -50.09
CA GLU A 164 14.86 11.12 -51.10
C GLU A 164 15.43 9.96 -51.94
N VAL A 165 14.61 8.97 -52.25
CA VAL A 165 14.74 8.16 -53.48
C VAL A 165 13.35 7.96 -54.07
N SER A 166 13.19 8.44 -55.30
CA SER A 166 11.97 8.50 -56.08
C SER A 166 11.98 7.48 -57.22
N ILE A 167 10.88 6.70 -57.32
CA ILE A 167 10.05 6.31 -58.51
C ILE A 167 10.78 5.41 -59.56
N ASP A 168 10.21 4.33 -60.13
CA ASP A 168 9.00 4.21 -60.99
C ASP A 168 8.36 2.80 -60.87
N ILE A 169 7.08 2.64 -60.48
CA ILE A 169 5.83 2.58 -61.30
C ILE A 169 5.97 1.85 -62.65
N VAL A 170 5.33 0.67 -62.81
CA VAL A 170 4.17 0.44 -63.72
C VAL A 170 3.41 -0.87 -63.33
N PRO A 171 2.19 -1.18 -63.83
CA PRO A 171 1.03 -1.44 -62.97
C PRO A 171 0.46 -2.87 -63.12
N GLY A 172 -0.16 -3.38 -62.07
CA GLY A 172 -0.88 -4.65 -62.11
C GLY A 172 -1.97 -4.67 -61.07
N ALA A 173 -3.21 -4.61 -61.52
CA ALA A 173 -4.42 -4.67 -60.72
C ALA A 173 -4.41 -5.88 -59.77
N ASP A 174 -4.63 -5.64 -58.48
CA ASP A 174 -5.94 -5.93 -57.89
C ASP A 174 -6.01 -5.40 -56.46
N ALA A 175 -6.96 -4.50 -56.26
CA ALA A 175 -7.34 -3.97 -54.98
C ALA A 175 -8.07 -5.05 -54.18
N SER A 176 -7.58 -5.36 -52.98
CA SER A 176 -8.44 -5.81 -51.89
C SER A 176 -8.03 -5.12 -50.60
N ALA A 177 -8.52 -3.89 -50.47
CA ALA A 177 -8.75 -3.29 -49.18
C ALA A 177 -9.87 -4.10 -48.51
N HIS A 178 -9.51 -5.04 -47.65
CA HIS A 178 -10.47 -5.72 -46.80
C HIS A 178 -10.85 -4.79 -45.64
N GLU A 179 -11.80 -3.89 -45.87
CA GLU A 179 -12.61 -3.32 -44.78
C GLU A 179 -13.40 -4.47 -44.13
N PRO A 180 -13.34 -4.71 -42.81
CA PRO A 180 -14.29 -5.60 -42.16
C PRO A 180 -15.58 -4.83 -41.89
N ALA A 181 -16.40 -4.70 -42.95
CA ALA A 181 -17.80 -4.35 -42.81
C ALA A 181 -18.51 -5.45 -41.99
N ASN A 182 -19.22 -5.03 -40.94
CA ASN A 182 -20.21 -5.81 -40.19
C ASN A 182 -19.74 -6.66 -38.97
N THR A 183 -18.93 -6.09 -38.06
CA THR A 183 -18.82 -6.64 -36.70
C THR A 183 -19.88 -6.02 -35.77
N PRO A 184 -20.75 -6.83 -35.12
CA PRO A 184 -21.75 -6.29 -34.22
C PRO A 184 -21.09 -5.71 -32.96
N ILE A 185 -21.30 -4.42 -32.72
CA ILE A 185 -20.84 -3.72 -31.51
C ILE A 185 -21.82 -4.05 -30.38
N VAL A 186 -21.33 -4.67 -29.31
CA VAL A 186 -22.15 -5.10 -28.17
C VAL A 186 -22.36 -3.97 -27.17
N ILE A 187 -21.29 -3.24 -26.83
CA ILE A 187 -21.35 -2.16 -25.85
C ILE A 187 -20.26 -1.12 -26.08
N LYS A 188 -20.54 0.13 -25.71
CA LYS A 188 -19.59 1.25 -25.76
C LYS A 188 -19.23 1.66 -24.32
N LEU A 189 -17.94 1.70 -24.01
CA LEU A 189 -17.44 2.13 -22.69
C LEU A 189 -16.82 3.53 -22.80
N PRO A 190 -17.20 4.50 -21.95
CA PRO A 190 -16.67 5.86 -22.05
C PRO A 190 -15.21 5.94 -21.55
N LEU A 191 -14.37 6.64 -22.30
CA LEU A 191 -12.98 6.93 -21.95
C LEU A 191 -12.84 8.28 -21.26
N VAL A 192 -11.64 8.52 -20.72
CA VAL A 192 -11.25 9.81 -20.14
C VAL A 192 -11.28 10.94 -21.18
N ASP A 193 -10.92 10.65 -22.43
CA ASP A 193 -10.88 11.62 -23.54
C ASP A 193 -12.28 11.94 -24.10
N LYS A 194 -13.36 11.52 -23.41
CA LYS A 194 -14.77 11.59 -23.83
C LYS A 194 -15.10 10.78 -25.10
N THR A 195 -14.13 10.08 -25.66
CA THR A 195 -14.33 9.07 -26.70
C THR A 195 -14.88 7.76 -26.10
N ASN A 196 -15.29 6.81 -26.95
CA ASN A 196 -15.83 5.52 -26.52
C ASN A 196 -14.96 4.36 -27.01
N TYR A 197 -14.80 3.34 -26.17
CA TYR A 197 -14.22 2.05 -26.53
C TYR A 197 -15.37 1.13 -26.94
N SER A 198 -15.42 0.78 -28.22
CA SER A 198 -16.41 -0.16 -28.75
C SER A 198 -15.93 -1.58 -28.51
N VAL A 199 -16.70 -2.34 -27.73
CA VAL A 199 -16.50 -3.78 -27.56
C VAL A 199 -17.31 -4.51 -28.63
N ILE A 200 -16.64 -5.31 -29.44
CA ILE A 200 -17.25 -6.13 -30.50
C ILE A 200 -17.57 -7.54 -30.01
N GLN A 201 -18.47 -8.25 -30.69
CA GLN A 201 -18.90 -9.59 -30.29
C GLN A 201 -17.74 -10.59 -30.18
N SER A 202 -16.77 -10.57 -31.12
CA SER A 202 -15.63 -11.49 -31.05
C SER A 202 -14.78 -11.33 -29.78
N GLN A 203 -14.72 -10.12 -29.20
CA GLN A 203 -14.04 -9.91 -27.92
C GLN A 203 -14.84 -10.45 -26.74
N VAL A 204 -16.17 -10.40 -26.83
CA VAL A 204 -17.05 -11.00 -25.82
C VAL A 204 -16.88 -12.51 -25.85
N ASP A 205 -16.79 -13.11 -27.05
CA ASP A 205 -16.59 -14.54 -27.21
C ASP A 205 -15.21 -14.96 -26.66
N GLU A 206 -14.13 -14.24 -27.01
CA GLU A 206 -12.79 -14.45 -26.45
C GLU A 206 -12.77 -14.39 -24.92
N TRP A 207 -13.42 -13.38 -24.32
CA TRP A 207 -13.49 -13.27 -22.86
C TRP A 207 -14.41 -14.31 -22.22
N SER A 208 -15.44 -14.79 -22.94
CA SER A 208 -16.32 -15.84 -22.42
C SER A 208 -15.59 -17.18 -22.36
N GLU A 209 -14.67 -17.44 -23.30
CA GLU A 209 -13.78 -18.60 -23.26
C GLU A 209 -12.76 -18.52 -22.12
N LEU A 210 -12.16 -17.34 -21.91
CA LEU A 210 -11.18 -17.11 -20.83
C LEU A 210 -11.80 -17.12 -19.42
N TYR A 211 -13.05 -16.65 -19.29
CA TYR A 211 -13.74 -16.49 -18.01
C TYR A 211 -15.08 -17.26 -17.98
N PRO A 212 -15.07 -18.61 -18.02
CA PRO A 212 -16.28 -19.41 -18.20
C PRO A 212 -17.27 -19.31 -17.02
N ALA A 213 -16.81 -18.89 -15.84
CA ALA A 213 -17.67 -18.74 -14.66
C ALA A 213 -18.43 -17.39 -14.63
N VAL A 214 -18.21 -16.51 -15.61
CA VAL A 214 -18.69 -15.12 -15.58
C VAL A 214 -19.61 -14.82 -16.77
N ASN A 215 -20.75 -14.18 -16.51
CA ASN A 215 -21.59 -13.63 -17.57
C ASN A 215 -20.98 -12.31 -18.09
N VAL A 216 -20.12 -12.42 -19.11
CA VAL A 216 -19.32 -11.29 -19.65
C VAL A 216 -20.20 -10.12 -20.08
N ILE A 217 -21.33 -10.36 -20.75
CA ILE A 217 -22.21 -9.27 -21.22
C ILE A 217 -22.81 -8.49 -20.05
N GLN A 218 -23.27 -9.20 -19.02
CA GLN A 218 -23.81 -8.56 -17.81
C GLN A 218 -22.73 -7.75 -17.08
N GLU A 219 -21.52 -8.29 -16.96
CA GLU A 219 -20.41 -7.58 -16.33
C GLU A 219 -19.97 -6.34 -17.12
N LEU A 220 -19.95 -6.41 -18.45
CA LEU A 220 -19.67 -5.24 -19.28
C LEU A 220 -20.70 -4.11 -19.08
N ARG A 221 -21.99 -4.44 -18.86
CA ARG A 221 -23.01 -3.45 -18.51
C ARG A 221 -22.74 -2.80 -17.16
N LYS A 222 -22.34 -3.59 -16.16
CA LYS A 222 -21.94 -3.07 -14.83
C LYS A 222 -20.71 -2.17 -14.93
N MET A 223 -19.70 -2.56 -15.72
CA MET A 223 -18.53 -1.74 -16.01
C MET A 223 -18.91 -0.39 -16.62
N ARG A 224 -19.82 -0.38 -17.60
CA ARG A 224 -20.34 0.87 -18.21
C ARG A 224 -20.99 1.77 -17.17
N GLY A 225 -21.92 1.24 -16.38
CA GLY A 225 -22.59 2.00 -15.33
C GLY A 225 -21.61 2.56 -14.29
N TRP A 226 -20.57 1.81 -13.94
CA TRP A 226 -19.52 2.28 -13.04
C TRP A 226 -18.71 3.45 -13.63
N LEU A 227 -18.34 3.39 -14.92
CA LEU A 227 -17.61 4.45 -15.60
C LEU A 227 -18.46 5.71 -15.81
N ASP A 228 -19.78 5.56 -15.97
CA ASP A 228 -20.72 6.67 -16.04
C ASP A 228 -20.85 7.38 -14.68
N ALA A 229 -20.99 6.62 -13.59
CA ALA A 229 -21.06 7.15 -12.24
C ALA A 229 -19.73 7.75 -11.72
N ASN A 230 -18.59 7.34 -12.30
CA ASN A 230 -17.26 7.75 -11.85
C ASN A 230 -16.42 8.41 -12.96
N PRO A 231 -16.74 9.65 -13.40
CA PRO A 231 -16.04 10.31 -14.52
C PRO A 231 -14.53 10.47 -14.33
N LYS A 232 -14.09 10.78 -13.10
CA LYS A 232 -12.65 10.91 -12.75
C LYS A 232 -11.88 9.60 -12.85
N ASN A 233 -12.58 8.46 -12.85
CA ASN A 233 -11.97 7.12 -12.87
C ASN A 233 -12.05 6.43 -14.24
N ARG A 234 -12.52 7.15 -15.28
CA ARG A 234 -12.54 6.64 -16.65
C ARG A 234 -11.13 6.27 -17.12
N LYS A 235 -11.05 5.28 -18.00
CA LYS A 235 -9.76 4.73 -18.44
C LYS A 235 -9.28 5.42 -19.70
N THR A 236 -7.96 5.41 -19.90
CA THR A 236 -7.33 5.75 -21.18
C THR A 236 -7.52 4.61 -22.17
N LYS A 237 -7.32 4.87 -23.47
CA LYS A 237 -7.42 3.85 -24.53
C LYS A 237 -6.51 2.64 -24.28
N GLY A 238 -5.31 2.85 -23.72
CA GLY A 238 -4.39 1.77 -23.34
C GLY A 238 -4.80 1.05 -22.05
N GLY A 239 -5.45 1.76 -21.12
CA GLY A 239 -5.82 1.21 -19.81
C GLY A 239 -7.12 0.41 -19.78
N ILE A 240 -8.02 0.61 -20.76
CA ILE A 240 -9.36 0.01 -20.74
C ILE A 240 -9.33 -1.53 -20.83
N LYS A 241 -8.42 -2.11 -21.64
CA LYS A 241 -8.28 -3.57 -21.75
C LYS A 241 -7.85 -4.21 -20.43
N ARG A 242 -6.87 -3.60 -19.74
CA ARG A 242 -6.42 -4.05 -18.41
C ARG A 242 -7.52 -3.93 -17.36
N PHE A 243 -8.33 -2.88 -17.46
CA PHE A 243 -9.49 -2.70 -16.58
C PHE A 243 -10.51 -3.83 -16.75
N ILE A 244 -10.87 -4.17 -17.99
CA ILE A 244 -11.82 -5.26 -18.30
C ILE A 244 -11.28 -6.61 -17.80
N ALA A 245 -10.04 -6.96 -18.16
CA ALA A 245 -9.44 -8.23 -17.75
C ALA A 245 -9.38 -8.39 -16.22
N ASN A 246 -8.93 -7.34 -15.51
CA ASN A 246 -8.88 -7.36 -14.05
C ASN A 246 -10.27 -7.40 -13.40
N TRP A 247 -11.30 -6.86 -14.04
CA TRP A 247 -12.68 -6.94 -13.56
C TRP A 247 -13.20 -8.37 -13.68
N LEU A 248 -13.12 -8.96 -14.89
CA LEU A 248 -13.62 -10.30 -15.15
C LEU A 248 -12.90 -11.37 -14.33
N ALA A 249 -11.57 -11.28 -14.18
CA ALA A 249 -10.80 -12.18 -13.33
C ALA A 249 -11.29 -12.15 -11.86
N ARG A 250 -11.55 -10.96 -11.33
CA ARG A 250 -12.08 -10.82 -9.96
C ARG A 250 -13.48 -11.37 -9.81
N GLU A 251 -14.36 -11.21 -10.81
CA GLU A 251 -15.70 -11.78 -10.77
C GLU A 251 -15.66 -13.32 -10.82
N GLN A 252 -14.75 -13.89 -11.61
CA GLN A 252 -14.53 -15.34 -11.64
C GLN A 252 -14.09 -15.89 -10.27
N ASP A 253 -13.14 -15.22 -9.62
CA ASP A 253 -12.57 -15.69 -8.35
C ASP A 253 -13.53 -15.52 -7.14
N LYS A 254 -14.60 -14.73 -7.27
CA LYS A 254 -15.57 -14.52 -6.18
C LYS A 254 -16.34 -15.78 -5.82
N GLY A 255 -16.58 -16.68 -6.77
CA GLY A 255 -17.31 -17.93 -6.57
C GLY A 255 -16.58 -18.95 -5.67
N CYS A 256 -15.26 -18.87 -5.56
CA CYS A 256 -14.45 -19.86 -4.83
C CYS A 256 -14.24 -19.56 -3.34
N ARG A 257 -14.72 -18.42 -2.81
CA ARG A 257 -14.50 -18.02 -1.41
C ARG A 257 -15.70 -18.23 -0.48
N GLY A 258 -16.65 -19.09 -0.85
CA GLY A 258 -17.86 -19.35 -0.07
C GLY A 258 -17.99 -20.80 0.37
N GLY A 259 -17.21 -21.24 1.37
CA GLY A 259 -17.37 -22.57 1.94
C GLY A 259 -16.49 -22.84 3.15
N SER A 260 -16.88 -22.35 4.33
CA SER A 260 -16.54 -22.93 5.65
C SER A 260 -17.52 -22.39 6.71
N TYR A 261 -18.23 -23.32 7.35
CA TYR A 261 -19.26 -23.13 8.39
C TYR A 261 -18.63 -22.97 9.80
N SER A 262 -19.47 -22.56 10.78
CA SER A 262 -19.28 -22.54 12.26
C SER A 262 -18.99 -21.15 12.85
N GLY A 263 -19.74 -20.58 13.80
CA GLY A 263 -20.83 -21.07 14.65
C GLY A 263 -20.72 -20.40 16.02
N TYR A 264 -21.62 -19.45 16.35
CA TYR A 264 -21.97 -18.89 17.67
C TYR A 264 -23.21 -17.99 17.43
N ASP A 265 -24.29 -17.92 18.21
CA ASP A 265 -24.74 -18.61 19.41
C ASP A 265 -26.25 -18.36 19.52
N ALA A 266 -27.04 -19.43 19.49
CA ALA A 266 -28.40 -19.41 19.98
C ALA A 266 -28.32 -19.74 21.48
N HIS A 267 -28.42 -18.75 22.36
CA HIS A 267 -29.00 -18.82 23.72
C HIS A 267 -28.76 -17.50 24.48
N LYS A 268 -29.80 -16.66 24.53
CA LYS A 268 -30.27 -15.88 25.70
C LYS A 268 -31.03 -14.65 25.17
N ASN A 269 -32.35 -14.78 25.06
CA ASN A 269 -33.21 -13.69 25.47
C ASN A 269 -34.33 -14.28 26.32
N LYS A 270 -34.23 -13.97 27.61
CA LYS A 270 -35.24 -14.25 28.63
C LYS A 270 -36.53 -13.52 28.28
N ALA A 271 -37.62 -14.18 28.64
CA ALA A 271 -38.99 -13.72 28.60
C ALA A 271 -39.18 -12.24 28.97
N THR A 272 -39.89 -11.53 28.10
CA THR A 272 -40.87 -10.53 28.50
C THR A 272 -42.10 -10.70 27.60
N SER A 273 -43.10 -11.38 28.15
CA SER A 273 -44.48 -11.32 27.66
C SER A 273 -44.96 -9.88 27.77
N ASN A 274 -45.34 -9.25 26.67
CA ASN A 274 -46.26 -8.13 26.73
C ASN A 274 -47.36 -8.33 25.69
N GLN A 275 -48.57 -8.38 26.24
CA GLN A 275 -49.84 -8.75 25.63
C GLN A 275 -50.27 -7.76 24.51
N PRO A 276 -51.12 -8.21 23.57
CA PRO A 276 -51.67 -7.37 22.52
C PRO A 276 -52.74 -6.42 23.06
N TYR A 277 -52.72 -5.17 22.59
CA TYR A 277 -53.76 -4.17 22.86
C TYR A 277 -55.09 -4.59 22.20
N VAL A 278 -56.09 -4.86 23.04
CA VAL A 278 -57.49 -5.03 22.64
C VAL A 278 -58.14 -3.66 22.56
N TYR A 279 -58.72 -3.34 21.40
CA TYR A 279 -59.50 -2.14 21.16
C TYR A 279 -60.94 -2.41 21.60
N ASP A 280 -61.32 -1.92 22.79
CA ASP A 280 -62.70 -1.85 23.26
C ASP A 280 -63.27 -0.48 22.89
N GLY A 281 -64.09 -0.47 21.85
CA GLY A 281 -64.92 0.66 21.47
C GLY A 281 -66.40 0.29 21.61
N SER A 282 -66.91 0.22 22.84
CA SER A 282 -68.34 0.19 23.12
C SER A 282 -68.95 1.61 22.98
N PHE A 283 -69.45 1.90 21.77
CA PHE A 283 -70.39 2.99 21.49
C PHE A 283 -71.80 2.50 21.84
N ASN A 284 -72.41 3.04 22.90
CA ASN A 284 -73.81 2.81 23.25
C ASN A 284 -74.70 3.84 22.54
N PRO A 285 -75.70 3.43 21.74
CA PRO A 285 -76.76 4.29 21.27
C PRO A 285 -77.90 4.35 22.29
N GLU A 286 -78.57 5.50 22.36
CA GLU A 286 -79.79 5.78 23.13
C GLU A 286 -79.65 6.03 24.63
N ASP A 287 -79.26 7.26 24.97
CA ASP A 287 -80.02 8.04 25.96
C ASP A 287 -80.29 9.42 25.34
N SER A 288 -81.54 9.60 24.91
CA SER A 288 -82.08 10.86 24.43
C SER A 288 -82.87 11.49 25.58
N LEU A 289 -82.51 12.71 25.97
CA LEU A 289 -83.42 13.73 26.48
C LEU A 289 -82.99 15.10 25.95
#